data_AF-A0A965QST0-F1
#
_entry.id   AF-A0A965QST0-F1
#
_cell.length_a   1.000
_cell.length_b   1.000
_cell.length_c   1.000
_cell.angle_alpha   90.00
_cell.angle_beta   90.00
_cell.angle_gamma   90.00
#
_symmetry.space_group_name_H-M   'P 1'
#
loop_
_entity.id
_entity.type
_entity.pdbx_description
1 polymer ?
#
loop_
_entity_poly.entity_id
_entity_poly.type
_entity_poly.pdbx_seq_one_letter_code
_entity_poly.pdbx_strand_id
1 'polypeptide(L)'
;MNTTRARIAHVALTSLAGALVALGLPPWGVWPMTVIGIALYVVAAERASSRRAAQFVLALVFAWSWLAPAMGWMWQLVPGGFVVAPLLFALMHAVGASIAVRLSRSLSQRVIARVTMLALVEAARHFWPFGGVPLASLALGLADTRLAQLARVVGPLGLSWWVAVFGGALALLWLKKGEFGWRTRHVALSMIAIVVLMQLLAAVAPRGSETGDTLRIALVQGGGPQGVLAINSNPRDVFDRHVTATQLLTPRDDIDLVVWPENVIDVAQFADSTARKTVAREAKRLGAIFAVGVTEDAQNGFTNAQIVVDVDGTIISRYDKVRRVPYGEYIPLRSFLRALGAPVDRWAWLSPYHALGVVQAGIFGLEKRPAALVPPCLSLATMVAISLTILFVRVDAPTRA
;
A
#
# COMPACT_ATOMS: atom_id res chain seq x y z
N MET A 1 -1.57 -39.52 14.49
CA MET A 1 -0.61 -38.86 13.58
C MET A 1 0.62 -38.48 14.39
N ASN A 2 1.84 -38.85 13.95
CA ASN A 2 3.07 -38.52 14.70
C ASN A 2 3.18 -36.99 14.90
N THR A 3 3.55 -36.52 16.09
CA THR A 3 3.47 -35.08 16.48
C THR A 3 4.27 -34.19 15.54
N THR A 4 5.38 -34.69 15.01
CA THR A 4 6.20 -34.03 13.98
C THR A 4 5.45 -33.88 12.64
N ARG A 5 4.78 -34.95 12.15
CA ARG A 5 3.98 -34.88 10.92
C ARG A 5 2.84 -33.88 11.03
N ALA A 6 2.22 -33.78 12.21
CA ALA A 6 1.19 -32.77 12.48
C ALA A 6 1.74 -31.34 12.41
N ARG A 7 2.90 -31.08 13.00
CA ARG A 7 3.52 -29.74 12.92
C ARG A 7 3.86 -29.36 11.48
N ILE A 8 4.45 -30.29 10.71
CA ILE A 8 4.79 -30.08 9.31
C ILE A 8 3.54 -29.77 8.49
N ALA A 9 2.45 -30.52 8.68
CA ALA A 9 1.19 -30.28 7.98
C ALA A 9 0.62 -28.88 8.23
N HIS A 10 0.63 -28.40 9.48
CA HIS A 10 0.14 -27.05 9.79
C HIS A 10 1.03 -25.96 9.19
N VAL A 11 2.36 -26.12 9.23
CA VAL A 11 3.31 -25.19 8.59
C VAL A 11 3.07 -25.13 7.08
N ALA A 12 2.92 -26.29 6.42
CA ALA A 12 2.62 -26.36 4.99
C ALA A 12 1.28 -25.69 4.65
N LEU A 13 0.23 -25.91 5.45
CA LEU A 13 -1.06 -25.24 5.26
C LEU A 13 -0.96 -23.72 5.45
N THR A 14 -0.17 -23.23 6.41
CA THR A 14 0.06 -21.79 6.58
C THR A 14 0.89 -21.18 5.46
N SER A 15 1.84 -21.93 4.89
CA SER A 15 2.59 -21.51 3.71
C SER A 15 1.68 -21.41 2.49
N LEU A 16 0.86 -22.45 2.23
CA LEU A 16 -0.16 -22.43 1.19
C LEU A 16 -1.14 -21.25 1.37
N ALA A 17 -1.59 -21.01 2.60
CA ALA A 17 -2.45 -19.88 2.92
C ALA A 17 -1.84 -18.54 2.52
N GLY A 18 -0.55 -18.31 2.79
CA GLY A 18 0.15 -17.10 2.37
C GLY A 18 0.30 -17.00 0.85
N ALA A 19 0.61 -18.11 0.18
CA ALA A 19 0.69 -18.15 -1.28
C ALA A 19 -0.66 -17.82 -1.95
N LEU A 20 -1.78 -18.29 -1.39
CA LEU A 20 -3.12 -17.92 -1.86
C LEU A 20 -3.38 -16.41 -1.69
N VAL A 21 -2.90 -15.81 -0.61
CA VAL A 21 -2.97 -14.34 -0.44
C VAL A 21 -2.16 -13.63 -1.52
N ALA A 22 -0.95 -14.09 -1.83
CA ALA A 22 -0.14 -13.52 -2.91
C ALA A 22 -0.80 -13.64 -4.30
N LEU A 23 -1.46 -14.77 -4.60
CA LEU A 23 -2.20 -14.95 -5.86
C LEU A 23 -3.39 -14.00 -6.02
N GLY A 24 -3.94 -13.53 -4.92
CA GLY A 24 -4.99 -12.52 -4.97
C GLY A 24 -4.49 -11.09 -5.17
N LEU A 25 -3.17 -10.86 -5.11
CA LEU A 25 -2.56 -9.57 -5.44
C LEU A 25 -2.12 -9.51 -6.91
N PRO A 26 -1.88 -8.31 -7.46
CA PRO A 26 -1.25 -8.16 -8.76
C PRO A 26 0.08 -8.94 -8.86
N PRO A 27 0.39 -9.52 -10.03
CA PRO A 27 -0.30 -9.34 -11.31
C PRO A 27 -1.52 -10.25 -11.54
N TRP A 28 -1.74 -11.28 -10.71
CA TRP A 28 -2.81 -12.25 -10.94
C TRP A 28 -4.19 -11.75 -10.52
N GLY A 29 -4.28 -11.03 -9.40
CA GLY A 29 -5.52 -10.35 -8.98
C GLY A 29 -6.70 -11.29 -8.70
N VAL A 30 -6.47 -12.57 -8.37
CA VAL A 30 -7.54 -13.54 -8.07
C VAL A 30 -8.06 -13.31 -6.65
N TRP A 31 -8.74 -12.18 -6.45
CA TRP A 31 -9.10 -11.64 -5.14
C TRP A 31 -9.76 -12.63 -4.15
N PRO A 32 -10.59 -13.63 -4.56
CA PRO A 32 -11.15 -14.58 -3.60
C PRO A 32 -10.07 -15.42 -2.91
N MET A 33 -8.92 -15.63 -3.57
CA MET A 33 -7.78 -16.35 -2.98
C MET A 33 -7.19 -15.61 -1.78
N THR A 34 -7.27 -14.28 -1.75
CA THR A 34 -6.88 -13.48 -0.57
C THR A 34 -7.74 -13.84 0.65
N VAL A 35 -9.06 -13.88 0.48
CA VAL A 35 -10.00 -14.21 1.56
C VAL A 35 -9.85 -15.67 1.99
N ILE A 36 -9.74 -16.59 1.02
CA ILE A 36 -9.55 -18.03 1.28
C ILE A 36 -8.20 -18.28 1.97
N GLY A 37 -7.14 -17.61 1.56
CA GLY A 37 -5.82 -17.69 2.18
C GLY A 37 -5.86 -17.28 3.64
N ILE A 38 -6.50 -16.15 3.96
CA ILE A 38 -6.71 -15.73 5.36
C ILE A 38 -7.53 -16.75 6.14
N ALA A 39 -8.63 -17.25 5.57
CA ALA A 39 -9.45 -18.27 6.22
C ALA A 39 -8.64 -19.54 6.52
N LEU A 40 -7.87 -20.02 5.54
CA LEU A 40 -7.01 -21.20 5.67
C LEU A 40 -5.93 -20.99 6.75
N TYR A 41 -5.29 -19.83 6.78
CA TYR A 41 -4.31 -19.47 7.81
C TYR A 41 -4.94 -19.52 9.20
N VAL A 42 -6.09 -18.89 9.40
CA VAL A 42 -6.80 -18.89 10.69
C VAL A 42 -7.16 -20.32 11.11
N VAL A 43 -7.69 -21.14 10.20
CA VAL A 43 -8.02 -22.56 10.46
C VAL A 43 -6.78 -23.37 10.86
N ALA A 44 -5.69 -23.25 10.09
CA ALA A 44 -4.45 -23.97 10.34
C ALA A 44 -3.81 -23.55 11.67
N ALA A 45 -3.81 -22.25 11.97
CA ALA A 45 -3.29 -21.71 13.22
C ALA A 45 -4.09 -22.19 14.44
N GLU A 46 -5.44 -22.22 14.36
CA GLU A 46 -6.28 -22.71 15.46
C GLU A 46 -6.14 -24.21 15.69
N ARG A 47 -6.01 -25.01 14.62
CA ARG A 47 -5.84 -26.48 14.74
C ARG A 47 -4.46 -26.89 15.25
N ALA A 48 -3.44 -26.05 15.06
CA ALA A 48 -2.07 -26.38 15.43
C ALA A 48 -1.81 -26.29 16.94
N SER A 49 -1.92 -25.09 17.51
CA SER A 49 -1.60 -24.83 18.93
C SER A 49 -1.94 -23.40 19.33
N SER A 50 -2.46 -23.18 20.53
CA SER A 50 -2.61 -21.84 21.12
C SER A 50 -1.34 -21.33 21.83
N ARG A 51 -0.18 -21.98 21.68
CA ARG A 51 1.08 -21.49 22.29
C ARG A 51 1.63 -20.31 21.49
N ARG A 52 2.05 -19.25 22.19
CA ARG A 52 2.64 -18.03 21.58
C ARG A 52 3.75 -18.35 20.58
N ALA A 53 4.70 -19.21 20.95
CA ALA A 53 5.82 -19.58 20.07
C ALA A 53 5.36 -20.28 18.78
N ALA A 54 4.35 -21.15 18.85
CA ALA A 54 3.79 -21.80 17.66
C ALA A 54 3.07 -20.78 16.77
N GLN A 55 2.29 -19.87 17.37
CA GLN A 55 1.56 -18.82 16.66
C GLN A 55 2.49 -17.83 15.97
N PHE A 56 3.61 -17.48 16.62
CA PHE A 56 4.68 -16.69 16.03
C PHE A 56 5.20 -17.33 14.75
N VAL A 57 5.61 -18.60 14.82
CA VAL A 57 6.19 -19.32 13.66
C VAL A 57 5.17 -19.47 12.53
N LEU A 58 3.93 -19.86 12.83
CA LEU A 58 2.88 -20.04 11.83
C LEU A 58 2.51 -18.73 11.12
N ALA A 59 2.44 -17.63 11.86
CA ALA A 59 2.20 -16.30 11.31
C ALA A 59 3.38 -15.78 10.48
N LEU A 60 4.62 -16.05 10.92
CA LEU A 60 5.83 -15.73 10.17
C LEU A 60 5.85 -16.45 8.82
N VAL A 61 5.58 -17.76 8.81
CA VAL A 61 5.53 -18.57 7.58
C VAL A 61 4.41 -18.11 6.65
N PHE A 62 3.21 -17.86 7.20
CA PHE A 62 2.09 -17.31 6.44
C PHE A 62 2.43 -15.97 5.79
N ALA A 63 2.91 -15.01 6.58
CA ALA A 63 3.21 -13.67 6.09
C ALA A 63 4.40 -13.66 5.12
N TRP A 64 5.43 -14.47 5.35
CA TRP A 64 6.53 -14.64 4.40
C TRP A 64 6.03 -15.19 3.06
N SER A 65 5.20 -16.23 3.09
CA SER A 65 4.66 -16.88 1.88
C SER A 65 3.69 -15.97 1.11
N TRP A 66 3.22 -14.89 1.73
CA TRP A 66 2.46 -13.83 1.08
C TRP A 66 3.36 -12.69 0.57
N LEU A 67 4.15 -12.10 1.47
CA LEU A 67 4.86 -10.85 1.22
C LEU A 67 6.08 -11.05 0.32
N ALA A 68 6.81 -12.15 0.47
CA ALA A 68 7.99 -12.41 -0.35
C ALA A 68 7.62 -12.54 -1.84
N PRO A 69 6.67 -13.39 -2.29
CA PRO A 69 6.32 -13.44 -3.70
C PRO A 69 5.71 -12.12 -4.20
N ALA A 70 4.83 -11.47 -3.41
CA ALA A 70 4.20 -10.21 -3.80
C ALA A 70 5.17 -9.02 -3.91
N MET A 71 6.31 -9.09 -3.22
CA MET A 71 7.40 -8.10 -3.29
C MET A 71 8.57 -8.57 -4.15
N GLY A 72 8.47 -9.72 -4.84
CA GLY A 72 9.57 -10.33 -5.60
C GLY A 72 10.21 -9.41 -6.65
N TRP A 73 9.40 -8.52 -7.23
CA TRP A 73 9.86 -7.50 -8.19
C TRP A 73 10.91 -6.54 -7.61
N MET A 74 10.93 -6.32 -6.29
CA MET A 74 11.93 -5.48 -5.63
C MET A 74 13.36 -6.00 -5.82
N TRP A 75 13.53 -7.29 -6.15
CA TRP A 75 14.83 -7.87 -6.47
C TRP A 75 15.54 -7.13 -7.62
N GLN A 76 14.77 -6.61 -8.59
CA GLN A 76 15.32 -5.89 -9.73
C GLN A 76 15.73 -4.44 -9.39
N LEU A 77 15.27 -3.91 -8.26
CA LEU A 77 15.57 -2.54 -7.83
C LEU A 77 16.62 -2.52 -6.72
N VAL A 78 16.32 -3.19 -5.61
CA VAL A 78 17.16 -3.22 -4.41
C VAL A 78 17.12 -4.63 -3.81
N PRO A 79 17.98 -5.55 -4.27
CA PRO A 79 18.01 -6.94 -3.80
C PRO A 79 18.04 -7.08 -2.27
N GLY A 80 18.83 -6.26 -1.58
CA GLY A 80 18.87 -6.25 -0.11
C GLY A 80 17.55 -5.81 0.53
N GLY A 81 16.88 -4.83 -0.07
CA GLY A 81 15.56 -4.35 0.36
C GLY A 81 14.48 -5.43 0.20
N PHE A 82 14.58 -6.25 -0.85
CA PHE A 82 13.71 -7.42 -1.04
C PHE A 82 13.86 -8.46 0.07
N VAL A 83 15.06 -8.69 0.62
CA VAL A 83 15.20 -9.65 1.73
C VAL A 83 14.67 -9.05 3.03
N VAL A 84 15.01 -7.79 3.30
CA VAL A 84 14.74 -7.15 4.59
C VAL A 84 13.25 -6.80 4.75
N ALA A 85 12.60 -6.20 3.76
CA ALA A 85 11.24 -5.67 3.93
C ALA A 85 10.16 -6.76 4.15
N PRO A 86 10.05 -7.82 3.33
CA PRO A 86 9.12 -8.92 3.56
C PRO A 86 9.40 -9.65 4.87
N LEU A 87 10.68 -9.87 5.23
CA LEU A 87 11.03 -10.51 6.50
C LEU A 87 10.58 -9.68 7.70
N LEU A 88 10.90 -8.38 7.68
CA LEU A 88 10.51 -7.45 8.72
C LEU A 88 8.99 -7.40 8.90
N PHE A 89 8.24 -7.30 7.80
CA PHE A 89 6.79 -7.27 7.84
C PHE A 89 6.17 -8.61 8.24
N ALA A 90 6.79 -9.73 7.86
CA ALA A 90 6.39 -11.05 8.34
C ALA A 90 6.65 -11.21 9.85
N LEU A 91 7.75 -10.66 10.37
CA LEU A 91 8.02 -10.59 11.81
C LEU A 91 6.98 -9.74 12.55
N MET A 92 6.56 -8.60 11.99
CA MET A 92 5.47 -7.79 12.56
C MET A 92 4.17 -8.59 12.66
N HIS A 93 3.80 -9.33 11.61
CA HIS A 93 2.64 -10.22 11.66
C HIS A 93 2.81 -11.37 12.67
N ALA A 94 4.02 -11.91 12.83
CA ALA A 94 4.34 -12.92 13.83
C ALA A 94 4.18 -12.44 15.28
N VAL A 95 4.63 -11.21 15.55
CA VAL A 95 4.40 -10.52 16.82
C VAL A 95 2.91 -10.27 17.04
N GLY A 96 2.20 -9.74 16.03
CA GLY A 96 0.76 -9.49 16.08
C GLY A 96 -0.05 -10.74 16.42
N ALA A 97 0.25 -11.88 15.78
CA ALA A 97 -0.41 -13.16 16.07
C ALA A 97 -0.13 -13.66 17.50
N SER A 98 1.09 -13.43 18.02
CA SER A 98 1.45 -13.78 19.38
C SER A 98 0.70 -12.94 20.42
N ILE A 99 0.48 -11.66 20.13
CA ILE A 99 -0.33 -10.76 20.96
C ILE A 99 -1.81 -11.18 20.90
N ALA A 100 -2.34 -11.47 19.70
CA ALA A 100 -3.74 -11.89 19.52
C ALA A 100 -4.11 -13.07 20.43
N VAL A 101 -3.22 -14.07 20.52
CA VAL A 101 -3.44 -15.24 21.38
C VAL A 101 -3.32 -14.93 22.86
N ARG A 102 -2.43 -14.00 23.26
CA ARG A 102 -2.31 -13.56 24.66
C ARG A 102 -3.55 -12.82 25.16
N LEU A 103 -4.20 -12.05 24.30
CA LEU A 103 -5.36 -11.22 24.64
C LEU A 103 -6.69 -11.99 24.62
N SER A 104 -6.67 -13.27 24.24
CA SER A 104 -7.89 -14.01 23.91
C SER A 104 -8.10 -15.21 24.83
N ARG A 105 -9.33 -15.38 25.30
CA ARG A 105 -9.72 -16.49 26.19
C ARG A 105 -10.58 -17.54 25.48
N SER A 106 -11.22 -17.19 24.37
CA SER A 106 -12.06 -18.09 23.58
C SER A 106 -11.60 -18.21 22.12
N LEU A 107 -12.10 -19.23 21.41
CA LEU A 107 -11.87 -19.39 19.97
C LEU A 107 -12.29 -18.15 19.17
N SER A 108 -13.51 -17.66 19.38
CA SER A 108 -14.00 -16.45 18.70
C SER A 108 -13.10 -15.24 18.95
N GLN A 109 -12.72 -15.00 20.21
CA GLN A 109 -11.82 -13.89 20.55
C GLN A 109 -10.46 -14.04 19.87
N ARG A 110 -9.88 -15.26 19.80
CA ARG A 110 -8.62 -15.50 19.10
C ARG A 110 -8.72 -15.17 17.62
N VAL A 111 -9.80 -15.59 16.95
CA VAL A 111 -9.99 -15.27 15.52
C VAL A 111 -10.15 -13.78 15.30
N ILE A 112 -11.00 -13.11 16.09
CA ILE A 112 -11.22 -11.65 16.02
C ILE A 112 -9.90 -10.91 16.26
N ALA A 113 -9.20 -11.24 17.36
CA ALA A 113 -7.91 -10.63 17.67
C ALA A 113 -6.87 -10.87 16.56
N ARG A 114 -6.86 -12.04 15.92
CA ARG A 114 -5.93 -12.36 14.83
C ARG A 114 -6.20 -11.53 13.58
N VAL A 115 -7.46 -11.44 13.15
CA VAL A 115 -7.81 -10.63 11.95
C VAL A 115 -7.65 -9.14 12.20
N THR A 116 -7.93 -8.67 13.42
CA THR A 116 -7.65 -7.30 13.84
C THR A 116 -6.14 -7.03 13.85
N MET A 117 -5.32 -7.93 14.41
CA MET A 117 -3.86 -7.76 14.41
C MET A 117 -3.27 -7.80 13.01
N LEU A 118 -3.84 -8.59 12.08
CA LEU A 118 -3.46 -8.57 10.67
C LEU A 118 -3.65 -7.17 10.07
N ALA A 119 -4.83 -6.58 10.26
CA ALA A 119 -5.16 -5.24 9.77
C ALA A 119 -4.37 -4.12 10.47
N LEU A 120 -4.13 -4.24 11.78
CA LEU A 120 -3.30 -3.29 12.53
C LEU A 120 -1.83 -3.31 12.08
N VAL A 121 -1.27 -4.48 11.79
CA VAL A 121 0.09 -4.58 11.24
C VAL A 121 0.15 -3.97 9.84
N GLU A 122 -0.88 -4.14 9.02
CA GLU A 122 -0.98 -3.41 7.74
C GLU A 122 -1.04 -1.90 7.93
N ALA A 123 -1.84 -1.41 8.87
CA ALA A 123 -1.87 0.00 9.22
C ALA A 123 -0.48 0.48 9.67
N ALA A 124 0.21 -0.27 10.53
CA ALA A 124 1.56 0.06 10.97
C ALA A 124 2.56 0.17 9.80
N ARG A 125 2.47 -0.74 8.81
CA ARG A 125 3.32 -0.73 7.60
C ARG A 125 3.14 0.52 6.73
N HIS A 126 2.01 1.22 6.83
CA HIS A 126 1.77 2.49 6.12
C HIS A 126 2.55 3.68 6.70
N PHE A 127 3.04 3.56 7.94
CA PHE A 127 3.75 4.63 8.66
C PHE A 127 5.17 4.23 9.08
N TRP A 128 5.45 2.93 9.18
CA TRP A 128 6.72 2.41 9.65
C TRP A 128 7.20 1.21 8.80
N PRO A 129 8.50 1.09 8.48
CA PRO A 129 9.59 2.00 8.83
C PRO A 129 9.65 3.20 7.88
N PHE A 130 10.38 4.25 8.28
CA PHE A 130 10.76 5.38 7.41
C PHE A 130 9.58 6.12 6.75
N GLY A 131 8.49 6.29 7.49
CA GLY A 131 7.25 6.89 6.98
C GLY A 131 6.31 5.88 6.31
N GLY A 132 6.73 4.63 6.15
CA GLY A 132 5.94 3.49 5.68
C GLY A 132 6.32 2.97 4.30
N VAL A 133 6.12 1.68 4.10
CA VAL A 133 6.30 0.99 2.80
C VAL A 133 5.14 0.00 2.65
N PRO A 134 3.91 0.46 2.34
CA PRO A 134 2.71 -0.36 2.33
C PRO A 134 2.58 -1.24 1.08
N LEU A 135 3.70 -1.78 0.59
CA LEU A 135 3.72 -2.71 -0.53
C LEU A 135 2.99 -4.00 -0.15
N ALA A 136 2.42 -4.68 -1.14
CA ALA A 136 1.67 -5.93 -0.95
C ALA A 136 0.64 -5.84 0.20
N SER A 137 -0.20 -4.80 0.18
CA SER A 137 -1.35 -4.66 1.10
C SER A 137 -2.52 -5.54 0.62
N LEU A 138 -3.36 -6.00 1.55
CA LEU A 138 -4.55 -6.80 1.18
C LEU A 138 -5.55 -6.00 0.33
N ALA A 139 -5.63 -4.68 0.56
CA ALA A 139 -6.48 -3.78 -0.21
C ALA A 139 -6.20 -3.82 -1.73
N LEU A 140 -4.94 -4.03 -2.12
CA LEU A 140 -4.55 -4.07 -3.53
C LEU A 140 -5.22 -5.23 -4.28
N GLY A 141 -5.51 -6.35 -3.61
CA GLY A 141 -6.23 -7.47 -4.21
C GLY A 141 -7.68 -7.14 -4.57
N LEU A 142 -8.25 -6.06 -4.03
CA LEU A 142 -9.61 -5.63 -4.34
C LEU A 142 -9.68 -4.50 -5.38
N ALA A 143 -8.54 -3.93 -5.80
CA ALA A 143 -8.48 -2.68 -6.57
C ALA A 143 -9.30 -2.71 -7.87
N ASP A 144 -9.28 -3.83 -8.59
CA ASP A 144 -9.98 -3.99 -9.88
C ASP A 144 -11.41 -4.54 -9.73
N THR A 145 -11.95 -4.56 -8.52
CA THR A 145 -13.26 -5.14 -8.22
C THR A 145 -14.28 -4.07 -7.83
N ARG A 146 -15.57 -4.38 -7.93
CA ARG A 146 -16.63 -3.52 -7.37
C ARG A 146 -16.51 -3.32 -5.86
N LEU A 147 -15.78 -4.19 -5.16
CA LEU A 147 -15.51 -4.05 -3.73
C LEU A 147 -14.60 -2.84 -3.45
N ALA A 148 -13.78 -2.40 -4.42
CA ALA A 148 -12.94 -1.21 -4.29
C ALA A 148 -13.73 0.07 -4.00
N GLN A 149 -15.02 0.12 -4.38
CA GLN A 149 -15.89 1.27 -4.08
C GLN A 149 -15.99 1.55 -2.58
N LEU A 150 -15.81 0.53 -1.72
CA LEU A 150 -15.77 0.69 -0.28
C LEU A 150 -14.61 1.61 0.18
N ALA A 151 -13.51 1.71 -0.59
CA ALA A 151 -12.40 2.61 -0.28
C ALA A 151 -12.82 4.09 -0.16
N ARG A 152 -13.91 4.51 -0.83
CA ARG A 152 -14.41 5.90 -0.72
C ARG A 152 -14.93 6.24 0.68
N VAL A 153 -15.34 5.22 1.44
CA VAL A 153 -15.88 5.38 2.80
C VAL A 153 -14.80 5.07 3.84
N VAL A 154 -14.08 3.96 3.66
CA VAL A 154 -13.17 3.42 4.69
C VAL A 154 -11.68 3.40 4.29
N GLY A 155 -11.36 3.95 3.13
CA GLY A 155 -10.00 3.95 2.59
C GLY A 155 -9.40 2.55 2.37
N PRO A 156 -8.12 2.48 2.00
CA PRO A 156 -7.40 1.22 1.78
C PRO A 156 -7.27 0.38 3.05
N LEU A 157 -7.04 0.99 4.22
CA LEU A 157 -6.92 0.24 5.48
C LEU A 157 -8.24 -0.45 5.87
N GLY A 158 -9.38 0.19 5.63
CA GLY A 158 -10.68 -0.41 5.85
C GLY A 158 -10.97 -1.57 4.89
N LEU A 159 -10.46 -1.51 3.65
CA LEU A 159 -10.49 -2.66 2.72
C LEU A 159 -9.64 -3.84 3.24
N SER A 160 -8.42 -3.58 3.70
CA SER A 160 -7.58 -4.64 4.29
C SER A 160 -8.26 -5.29 5.50
N TRP A 161 -8.90 -4.48 6.36
CA TRP A 161 -9.69 -5.00 7.48
C TRP A 161 -10.91 -5.80 7.02
N TRP A 162 -11.65 -5.34 6.02
CA TRP A 162 -12.78 -6.06 5.43
C TRP A 162 -12.37 -7.46 4.95
N VAL A 163 -11.25 -7.57 4.23
CA VAL A 163 -10.71 -8.86 3.74
C VAL A 163 -10.34 -9.78 4.90
N ALA A 164 -9.67 -9.22 5.93
CA ALA A 164 -9.29 -9.97 7.11
C ALA A 164 -10.52 -10.49 7.88
N VAL A 165 -11.52 -9.65 8.13
CA VAL A 165 -12.76 -10.02 8.82
C VAL A 165 -13.51 -11.08 8.03
N PHE A 166 -13.63 -10.93 6.72
CA PHE A 166 -14.35 -11.91 5.90
C PHE A 166 -13.67 -13.29 5.95
N GLY A 167 -12.34 -13.34 5.79
CA GLY A 167 -11.57 -14.57 5.94
C GLY A 167 -11.71 -15.20 7.33
N GLY A 168 -11.68 -14.39 8.40
CA GLY A 168 -11.91 -14.86 9.76
C GLY A 168 -13.31 -15.43 9.99
N ALA A 169 -14.33 -14.83 9.40
CA ALA A 169 -15.71 -15.32 9.49
C ALA A 169 -15.86 -16.69 8.81
N LEU A 170 -15.29 -16.84 7.61
CA LEU A 170 -15.27 -18.13 6.90
C LEU A 170 -14.51 -19.19 7.72
N ALA A 171 -13.39 -18.83 8.33
CA ALA A 171 -12.66 -19.73 9.23
C ALA A 171 -13.50 -20.18 10.42
N LEU A 172 -14.24 -19.28 11.08
CA LEU A 172 -15.15 -19.63 12.18
C LEU A 172 -16.30 -20.53 11.75
N LEU A 173 -16.84 -20.33 10.54
CA LEU A 173 -17.86 -21.23 9.99
C LEU A 173 -17.31 -22.62 9.69
N TRP A 174 -16.05 -22.71 9.27
CA TRP A 174 -15.35 -23.96 8.94
C TRP A 174 -14.90 -24.75 10.17
N LEU A 175 -14.42 -24.07 11.20
CA LEU A 175 -13.98 -24.70 12.45
C LEU A 175 -15.20 -25.29 13.20
N LYS A 176 -15.58 -26.54 12.87
CA LYS A 176 -16.66 -27.30 13.53
C LYS A 176 -16.28 -28.73 13.92
N LYS A 177 -16.53 -29.09 15.18
CA LYS A 177 -17.46 -30.18 15.60
C LYS A 177 -17.60 -30.36 17.13
N GLY A 178 -16.63 -29.98 17.96
CA GLY A 178 -16.67 -30.22 19.44
C GLY A 178 -17.16 -29.06 20.33
N GLU A 179 -16.93 -27.81 19.94
CA GLU A 179 -17.25 -26.61 20.74
C GLU A 179 -18.47 -25.82 20.18
N PHE A 180 -19.46 -26.54 19.63
CA PHE A 180 -20.56 -25.95 18.85
C PHE A 180 -21.64 -25.29 19.73
N GLY A 181 -21.23 -24.34 20.57
CA GLY A 181 -22.16 -23.39 21.15
C GLY A 181 -22.68 -22.45 20.06
N TRP A 182 -23.99 -22.20 20.07
CA TRP A 182 -24.70 -21.18 19.29
C TRP A 182 -23.92 -19.86 19.18
N ARG A 183 -23.21 -19.49 20.25
CA ARG A 183 -22.32 -18.33 20.38
C ARG A 183 -21.27 -18.17 19.28
N THR A 184 -20.56 -19.21 18.83
CA THR A 184 -19.49 -19.06 17.82
C THR A 184 -20.07 -18.79 16.43
N ARG A 185 -21.20 -19.43 16.10
CA ARG A 185 -21.95 -19.19 14.87
C ARG A 185 -22.50 -17.76 14.82
N HIS A 186 -22.98 -17.25 15.94
CA HIS A 186 -23.46 -15.86 16.05
C HIS A 186 -22.35 -14.88 15.68
N VAL A 187 -21.14 -15.06 16.23
CA VAL A 187 -20.00 -14.20 15.91
C VAL A 187 -19.65 -14.25 14.43
N ALA A 188 -19.59 -15.44 13.84
CA ALA A 188 -19.28 -15.57 12.41
C ALA A 188 -20.35 -14.86 11.54
N LEU A 189 -21.63 -15.03 11.87
CA LEU A 189 -22.73 -14.36 11.18
C LEU A 189 -22.70 -12.84 11.41
N SER A 190 -22.37 -12.37 12.61
CA SER A 190 -22.20 -10.93 12.90
C SER A 190 -21.03 -10.33 12.10
N MET A 191 -19.91 -11.05 11.98
CA MET A 191 -18.78 -10.60 11.14
C MET A 191 -19.19 -10.51 9.66
N ILE A 192 -19.93 -11.50 9.15
CA ILE A 192 -20.48 -11.44 7.78
C ILE A 192 -21.46 -10.29 7.64
N ALA A 193 -22.35 -10.08 8.61
CA ALA A 193 -23.30 -8.97 8.60
C ALA A 193 -22.59 -7.61 8.57
N ILE A 194 -21.49 -7.43 9.31
CA ILE A 194 -20.65 -6.22 9.27
C ILE A 194 -20.06 -6.03 7.87
N VAL A 195 -19.44 -7.07 7.30
CA VAL A 195 -18.83 -7.05 5.96
C VAL A 195 -19.87 -6.69 4.88
N VAL A 196 -21.08 -7.24 4.98
CA VAL A 196 -22.20 -6.94 4.07
C VAL A 196 -22.72 -5.51 4.28
N LEU A 197 -22.92 -5.09 5.53
CA LEU A 197 -23.38 -3.75 5.87
C LEU A 197 -22.42 -2.68 5.35
N MET A 198 -21.10 -2.89 5.48
CA MET A 198 -20.10 -1.99 4.91
C MET A 198 -20.26 -1.84 3.40
N GLN A 199 -20.51 -2.93 2.67
CA GLN A 199 -20.76 -2.88 1.23
C GLN A 199 -22.05 -2.14 0.87
N LEU A 200 -23.12 -2.34 1.65
CA LEU A 200 -24.40 -1.64 1.44
C LEU A 200 -24.26 -0.14 1.70
N LEU A 201 -23.60 0.26 2.79
CA LEU A 201 -23.29 1.66 3.09
C LEU A 201 -22.42 2.27 2.00
N ALA A 202 -21.41 1.53 1.53
CA ALA A 202 -20.57 1.94 0.43
C ALA A 202 -21.29 1.99 -0.92
N ALA A 203 -22.45 1.38 -1.10
CA ALA A 203 -23.24 1.51 -2.33
C ALA A 203 -24.05 2.81 -2.34
N VAL A 204 -24.56 3.23 -1.18
CA VAL A 204 -25.39 4.45 -1.04
C VAL A 204 -24.59 5.70 -0.66
N ALA A 205 -23.32 5.56 -0.30
CA ALA A 205 -22.48 6.70 0.05
C ALA A 205 -22.41 7.74 -1.09
N PRO A 206 -22.20 9.03 -0.78
CA PRO A 206 -22.04 10.07 -1.79
C PRO A 206 -20.93 9.71 -2.78
N ARG A 207 -21.22 9.88 -4.07
CA ARG A 207 -20.23 9.79 -5.15
C ARG A 207 -20.11 11.17 -5.80
N GLY A 208 -18.95 11.46 -6.37
CA GLY A 208 -18.82 12.60 -7.26
C GLY A 208 -19.84 12.52 -8.39
N SER A 209 -20.37 13.67 -8.79
CA SER A 209 -21.18 13.82 -10.00
C SER A 209 -20.31 14.39 -11.11
N GLU A 210 -20.62 14.03 -12.35
CA GLU A 210 -20.03 14.68 -13.52
C GLU A 210 -20.47 16.15 -13.54
N THR A 211 -19.54 17.06 -13.85
CA THR A 211 -19.86 18.50 -13.95
C THR A 211 -20.46 18.85 -15.32
N GLY A 212 -20.34 17.96 -16.30
CA GLY A 212 -20.66 18.22 -17.71
C GLY A 212 -19.49 18.75 -18.53
N ASP A 213 -18.40 19.17 -17.88
CA ASP A 213 -17.17 19.62 -18.53
C ASP A 213 -16.28 18.42 -18.89
N THR A 214 -15.68 18.45 -20.08
CA THR A 214 -14.75 17.43 -20.55
C THR A 214 -13.39 18.04 -20.83
N LEU A 215 -12.32 17.38 -20.36
CA LEU A 215 -10.94 17.74 -20.69
C LEU A 215 -10.30 16.61 -21.49
N ARG A 216 -9.61 16.95 -22.58
CA ARG A 216 -8.85 16.02 -23.40
C ARG A 216 -7.38 16.08 -23.05
N ILE A 217 -6.88 14.98 -22.48
CA ILE A 217 -5.54 14.90 -21.88
C ILE A 217 -4.67 13.94 -22.68
N ALA A 218 -3.48 14.38 -23.10
CA ALA A 218 -2.45 13.52 -23.67
C ALA A 218 -1.45 13.09 -22.60
N LEU A 219 -1.35 11.78 -22.34
CA LEU A 219 -0.28 11.19 -21.54
C LEU A 219 0.84 10.74 -22.47
N VAL A 220 1.98 11.44 -22.47
CA VAL A 220 3.07 11.18 -23.41
C VAL A 220 4.13 10.29 -22.76
N GLN A 221 4.37 9.13 -23.37
CA GLN A 221 5.44 8.21 -22.96
C GLN A 221 6.43 8.04 -24.11
N GLY A 222 7.63 8.64 -23.98
CA GLY A 222 8.68 8.58 -25.01
C GLY A 222 9.26 7.17 -25.24
N GLY A 223 9.05 6.25 -24.29
CA GLY A 223 9.47 4.85 -24.40
C GLY A 223 10.99 4.65 -24.24
N GLY A 224 11.46 3.52 -24.73
CA GLY A 224 12.83 3.03 -24.58
C GLY A 224 12.83 1.51 -24.33
N PRO A 225 14.01 0.84 -24.39
CA PRO A 225 14.08 -0.58 -24.06
C PRO A 225 13.64 -0.81 -22.60
N GLN A 226 12.77 -1.80 -22.38
CA GLN A 226 12.38 -2.17 -21.02
C GLN A 226 13.57 -2.76 -20.24
N GLY A 227 13.59 -2.60 -18.92
CA GLY A 227 14.64 -3.14 -18.05
C GLY A 227 15.95 -2.34 -18.04
N VAL A 228 16.00 -1.17 -18.68
CA VAL A 228 17.15 -0.25 -18.59
C VAL A 228 17.08 0.53 -17.29
N LEU A 229 18.11 0.40 -16.45
CA LEU A 229 18.24 1.22 -15.24
C LEU A 229 18.58 2.66 -15.61
N ALA A 230 18.03 3.64 -14.88
CA ALA A 230 18.26 5.06 -15.13
C ALA A 230 19.75 5.43 -15.17
N ILE A 231 20.58 4.82 -14.31
CA ILE A 231 22.04 5.00 -14.27
C ILE A 231 22.75 4.60 -15.57
N ASN A 232 22.13 3.76 -16.38
CA ASN A 232 22.65 3.28 -17.67
C ASN A 232 22.00 4.00 -18.86
N SER A 233 21.24 5.07 -18.61
CA SER A 233 20.55 5.84 -19.66
C SER A 233 21.02 7.29 -19.67
N ASN A 234 21.10 7.88 -20.86
CA ASN A 234 21.33 9.31 -20.99
C ASN A 234 19.99 10.06 -20.79
N PRO A 235 19.88 10.97 -19.79
CA PRO A 235 18.66 11.74 -19.57
C PRO A 235 18.23 12.56 -20.79
N ARG A 236 19.19 12.98 -21.63
CA ARG A 236 18.89 13.71 -22.87
C ARG A 236 18.09 12.88 -23.86
N ASP A 237 18.40 11.59 -24.00
CA ASP A 237 17.67 10.70 -24.90
C ASP A 237 16.23 10.51 -24.43
N VAL A 238 16.00 10.48 -23.11
CA VAL A 238 14.65 10.41 -22.53
C VAL A 238 13.86 11.65 -22.91
N PHE A 239 14.44 12.84 -22.73
CA PHE A 239 13.83 14.10 -23.12
C PHE A 239 13.49 14.15 -24.62
N ASP A 240 14.44 13.84 -25.50
CA ASP A 240 14.25 13.93 -26.95
C ASP A 240 13.20 12.93 -27.47
N ARG A 241 13.10 11.75 -26.85
CA ARG A 241 12.02 10.78 -27.14
C ARG A 241 10.65 11.31 -26.73
N HIS A 242 10.52 11.99 -25.59
CA HIS A 242 9.24 12.58 -25.18
C HIS A 242 8.85 13.76 -26.06
N VAL A 243 9.82 14.57 -26.53
CA VAL A 243 9.57 15.61 -27.54
C VAL A 243 9.07 14.98 -28.84
N THR A 244 9.76 13.95 -29.35
CA THR A 244 9.35 13.24 -30.57
C THR A 244 7.94 12.65 -30.44
N ALA A 245 7.63 12.01 -29.31
CA ALA A 245 6.30 11.46 -29.05
C ALA A 245 5.23 12.56 -28.97
N THR A 246 5.55 13.72 -28.38
CA THR A 246 4.65 14.89 -28.33
C THR A 246 4.38 15.46 -29.72
N GLN A 247 5.36 15.40 -30.63
CA GLN A 247 5.23 15.89 -32.01
C GLN A 247 4.29 15.04 -32.87
N LEU A 248 3.91 13.84 -32.43
CA LEU A 248 2.83 13.07 -33.05
C LEU A 248 1.45 13.72 -32.84
N LEU A 249 1.31 14.56 -31.82
CA LEU A 249 0.10 15.34 -31.57
C LEU A 249 0.06 16.56 -32.48
N THR A 250 -1.14 16.93 -32.90
CA THR A 250 -1.44 18.06 -33.77
C THR A 250 -2.43 19.02 -33.10
N PRO A 251 -2.49 20.30 -33.52
CA PRO A 251 -3.47 21.24 -32.98
C PRO A 251 -4.92 20.80 -33.25
N ARG A 252 -5.15 20.01 -34.31
CA ARG A 252 -6.47 19.47 -34.67
C ARG A 252 -6.94 18.40 -33.70
N ASP A 253 -6.03 17.84 -32.92
CA ASP A 253 -6.45 16.95 -31.88
C ASP A 253 -7.38 17.73 -30.94
N ASP A 254 -7.06 18.98 -30.55
CA ASP A 254 -7.77 19.78 -29.52
C ASP A 254 -7.44 19.34 -28.08
N ILE A 255 -6.15 19.34 -27.71
CA ILE A 255 -5.67 18.84 -26.39
C ILE A 255 -5.72 19.99 -25.39
N ASP A 256 -6.32 19.78 -24.22
CA ASP A 256 -6.31 20.77 -23.14
C ASP A 256 -5.03 20.68 -22.29
N LEU A 257 -4.54 19.45 -22.06
CA LEU A 257 -3.40 19.18 -21.17
C LEU A 257 -2.50 18.07 -21.74
N VAL A 258 -1.21 18.34 -21.84
CA VAL A 258 -0.16 17.36 -22.11
C VAL A 258 0.57 17.04 -20.80
N VAL A 259 0.67 15.76 -20.46
CA VAL A 259 1.37 15.28 -19.25
C VAL A 259 2.57 14.45 -19.65
N TRP A 260 3.75 14.87 -19.18
CA TRP A 260 4.97 14.07 -19.24
C TRP A 260 5.24 13.44 -17.87
N PRO A 261 5.70 12.18 -17.82
CA PRO A 261 5.96 11.47 -16.58
C PRO A 261 7.14 12.07 -15.79
N GLU A 262 7.37 11.49 -14.61
CA GLU A 262 8.49 11.80 -13.72
C GLU A 262 9.85 11.68 -14.44
N ASN A 263 10.78 12.59 -14.10
CA ASN A 263 12.18 12.58 -14.55
C ASN A 263 12.41 12.61 -16.08
N VAL A 264 11.48 13.19 -16.85
CA VAL A 264 11.68 13.38 -18.30
C VAL A 264 12.70 14.46 -18.61
N ILE A 265 12.75 15.50 -17.77
CA ILE A 265 13.66 16.64 -17.90
C ILE A 265 14.66 16.58 -16.74
N ASP A 266 15.95 16.57 -17.04
CA ASP A 266 17.04 16.59 -16.06
C ASP A 266 17.97 17.77 -16.39
N VAL A 267 17.94 18.82 -15.57
CA VAL A 267 18.59 20.12 -15.84
C VAL A 267 18.99 20.81 -14.54
N ALA A 268 20.02 21.65 -14.54
CA ALA A 268 20.41 22.38 -13.32
C ALA A 268 19.29 23.29 -12.76
N GLN A 269 18.62 24.04 -13.63
CA GLN A 269 17.47 24.88 -13.27
C GLN A 269 16.50 24.93 -14.43
N PHE A 270 15.25 24.50 -14.22
CA PHE A 270 14.28 24.40 -15.32
C PHE A 270 13.93 25.75 -15.93
N ALA A 271 13.74 26.78 -15.10
CA ALA A 271 13.30 28.10 -15.52
C ALA A 271 14.19 28.73 -16.62
N ASP A 272 15.50 28.46 -16.59
CA ASP A 272 16.47 29.03 -17.55
C ASP A 272 16.91 28.02 -18.63
N SER A 273 16.37 26.80 -18.59
CA SER A 273 16.81 25.69 -19.43
C SER A 273 16.34 25.81 -20.89
N THR A 274 17.10 25.17 -21.79
CA THR A 274 16.68 24.93 -23.18
C THR A 274 15.47 23.99 -23.24
N ALA A 275 15.33 23.08 -22.27
CA ALA A 275 14.18 22.18 -22.14
C ALA A 275 12.88 22.98 -21.96
N ARG A 276 12.85 23.98 -21.07
CA ARG A 276 11.71 24.88 -20.89
C ARG A 276 11.34 25.64 -22.17
N LYS A 277 12.34 26.12 -22.92
CA LYS A 277 12.09 26.76 -24.23
C LYS A 277 11.44 25.80 -25.23
N THR A 278 11.82 24.52 -25.22
CA THR A 278 11.20 23.50 -26.06
C THR A 278 9.78 23.19 -25.63
N VAL A 279 9.54 22.99 -24.32
CA VAL A 279 8.19 22.78 -23.77
C VAL A 279 7.28 23.96 -24.12
N ALA A 280 7.75 25.21 -23.95
CA ALA A 280 6.98 26.40 -24.32
C ALA A 280 6.63 26.46 -25.82
N ARG A 281 7.53 26.01 -26.71
CA ARG A 281 7.22 25.93 -28.15
C ARG A 281 6.13 24.89 -28.44
N GLU A 282 6.21 23.72 -27.81
CA GLU A 282 5.19 22.66 -28.00
C GLU A 282 3.84 23.04 -27.37
N ALA A 283 3.84 23.68 -26.20
CA ALA A 283 2.64 24.24 -25.56
C ALA A 283 1.95 25.24 -26.48
N LYS A 284 2.70 26.21 -27.01
CA LYS A 284 2.18 27.18 -27.98
C LYS A 284 1.72 26.53 -29.28
N ARG A 285 2.45 25.54 -29.80
CA ARG A 285 2.12 24.84 -31.04
C ARG A 285 0.78 24.12 -30.91
N LEU A 286 0.57 23.40 -29.81
CA LEU A 286 -0.63 22.62 -29.57
C LEU A 286 -1.80 23.46 -29.03
N GLY A 287 -1.52 24.66 -28.50
CA GLY A 287 -2.53 25.43 -27.77
C GLY A 287 -2.92 24.80 -26.44
N ALA A 288 -2.02 24.01 -25.84
CA ALA A 288 -2.29 23.16 -24.67
C ALA A 288 -1.38 23.49 -23.49
N ILE A 289 -1.89 23.30 -22.27
CA ILE A 289 -1.08 23.37 -21.04
C ILE A 289 -0.20 22.14 -20.94
N PHE A 290 1.01 22.28 -20.39
CA PHE A 290 1.94 21.17 -20.18
C PHE A 290 2.21 20.96 -18.69
N ALA A 291 2.04 19.75 -18.19
CA ALA A 291 2.53 19.32 -16.88
C ALA A 291 3.71 18.37 -17.11
N VAL A 292 4.93 18.80 -16.76
CA VAL A 292 6.16 18.05 -17.04
C VAL A 292 6.90 17.64 -15.78
N GLY A 293 7.38 16.39 -15.74
CA GLY A 293 8.23 15.88 -14.66
C GLY A 293 9.69 16.30 -14.86
N VAL A 294 10.23 16.96 -13.84
CA VAL A 294 11.53 17.63 -13.85
C VAL A 294 12.37 17.20 -12.65
N THR A 295 13.60 16.81 -12.90
CA THR A 295 14.68 16.76 -11.92
C THR A 295 15.57 17.98 -12.10
N GLU A 296 15.81 18.71 -11.03
CA GLU A 296 16.74 19.84 -11.06
C GLU A 296 17.63 19.93 -9.83
N ASP A 297 18.76 20.62 -9.98
CA ASP A 297 19.75 20.78 -8.92
C ASP A 297 19.20 21.63 -7.77
N ALA A 298 19.59 21.27 -6.56
CA ALA A 298 19.31 22.00 -5.33
C ALA A 298 20.60 22.13 -4.51
N GLN A 299 20.65 23.09 -3.58
CA GLN A 299 21.87 23.39 -2.79
C GLN A 299 22.58 22.16 -2.21
N ASN A 300 21.83 21.11 -1.82
CA ASN A 300 22.36 19.88 -1.26
C ASN A 300 21.73 18.61 -1.89
N GLY A 301 21.60 18.59 -3.22
CA GLY A 301 21.13 17.42 -3.96
C GLY A 301 20.28 17.82 -5.16
N PHE A 302 19.16 17.13 -5.35
CA PHE A 302 18.17 17.47 -6.37
C PHE A 302 16.77 17.58 -5.79
N THR A 303 15.92 18.23 -6.57
CA THR A 303 14.48 18.23 -6.40
C THR A 303 13.85 17.54 -7.59
N ASN A 304 12.84 16.72 -7.30
CA ASN A 304 11.99 16.12 -8.32
C ASN A 304 10.63 16.82 -8.22
N ALA A 305 10.17 17.35 -9.33
CA ALA A 305 9.03 18.23 -9.39
C ALA A 305 8.13 17.92 -10.58
N GLN A 306 6.85 18.22 -10.44
CA GLN A 306 5.93 18.39 -11.55
C GLN A 306 5.73 19.90 -11.76
N ILE A 307 6.08 20.40 -12.95
CA ILE A 307 5.98 21.83 -13.29
C ILE A 307 4.92 22.02 -14.36
N VAL A 308 4.07 23.04 -14.18
CA VAL A 308 3.01 23.39 -15.14
C VAL A 308 3.44 24.61 -15.96
N VAL A 309 3.46 24.44 -17.28
CA VAL A 309 3.79 25.46 -18.27
C VAL A 309 2.56 25.77 -19.10
N ASP A 310 2.18 27.04 -19.16
CA ASP A 310 1.02 27.52 -19.92
C ASP A 310 1.34 27.66 -21.43
N VAL A 311 0.32 27.94 -22.23
CA VAL A 311 0.38 28.06 -23.70
C VAL A 311 1.35 29.16 -24.16
N ASP A 312 1.48 30.24 -23.38
CA ASP A 312 2.44 31.32 -23.64
C ASP A 312 3.88 30.98 -23.19
N GLY A 313 4.06 29.83 -22.55
CA GLY A 313 5.32 29.34 -22.02
C GLY A 313 5.63 29.81 -20.59
N THR A 314 4.71 30.51 -19.91
CA THR A 314 4.89 30.89 -18.51
C THR A 314 4.77 29.69 -17.58
N ILE A 315 5.54 29.68 -16.48
CA ILE A 315 5.40 28.68 -15.44
C ILE A 315 4.32 29.16 -14.48
N ILE A 316 3.19 28.46 -14.42
CA ILE A 316 2.01 28.89 -13.65
C ILE A 316 1.81 28.10 -12.35
N SER A 317 2.43 26.92 -12.24
CA SER A 317 2.37 26.12 -11.01
C SER A 317 3.53 25.13 -10.92
N ARG A 318 3.80 24.67 -9.69
CA ARG A 318 4.86 23.72 -9.38
C ARG A 318 4.50 22.90 -8.15
N TYR A 319 4.79 21.60 -8.21
CA TYR A 319 4.75 20.69 -7.07
C TYR A 319 6.10 20.00 -6.91
N ASP A 320 6.72 20.14 -5.74
CA ASP A 320 7.94 19.42 -5.38
C ASP A 320 7.63 18.15 -4.61
N LYS A 321 8.30 17.05 -4.96
CA LYS A 321 8.12 15.73 -4.34
C LYS A 321 8.51 15.76 -2.86
N VAL A 322 7.50 15.68 -1.99
CA VAL A 322 7.68 15.73 -0.53
C VAL A 322 8.13 14.38 0.03
N ARG A 323 7.48 13.28 -0.35
CA ARG A 323 7.78 11.94 0.17
C ARG A 323 8.75 11.22 -0.76
N ARG A 324 9.98 11.08 -0.28
CA ARG A 324 11.06 10.44 -1.00
C ARG A 324 11.12 8.93 -0.74
N VAL A 325 11.62 8.18 -1.71
CA VAL A 325 11.78 6.72 -1.63
C VAL A 325 13.01 6.37 -0.79
N PRO A 326 12.86 5.63 0.34
CA PRO A 326 14.01 5.18 1.14
C PRO A 326 14.96 4.32 0.31
N TYR A 327 16.27 4.55 0.45
CA TYR A 327 17.36 3.89 -0.27
C TYR A 327 17.41 4.10 -1.80
N GLY A 328 16.39 4.75 -2.39
CA GLY A 328 16.42 5.23 -3.77
C GLY A 328 16.78 6.71 -3.85
N GLU A 329 16.09 7.55 -3.08
CA GLU A 329 16.18 9.02 -3.11
C GLU A 329 16.71 9.63 -1.80
N TYR A 330 16.96 8.82 -0.78
CA TYR A 330 17.71 9.22 0.41
C TYR A 330 18.18 7.96 1.15
N ILE A 331 19.13 8.11 2.07
CA ILE A 331 19.61 7.00 2.90
C ILE A 331 19.09 7.17 4.33
N PRO A 332 18.09 6.39 4.77
CA PRO A 332 17.71 6.34 6.17
C PRO A 332 18.89 5.93 7.05
N LEU A 333 18.97 6.51 8.25
CA LEU A 333 20.04 6.22 9.22
C LEU A 333 21.47 6.42 8.66
N ARG A 334 21.64 7.41 7.77
CA ARG A 334 22.92 7.69 7.07
C ARG A 334 24.13 7.74 7.99
N SER A 335 24.03 8.42 9.14
CA SER A 335 25.13 8.55 10.11
C SER A 335 25.53 7.20 10.71
N PHE A 336 24.55 6.37 11.07
CA PHE A 336 24.78 5.02 11.58
C PHE A 336 25.42 4.12 10.52
N LEU A 337 24.89 4.13 9.29
CA LEU A 337 25.47 3.35 8.19
C LEU A 337 26.89 3.81 7.85
N ARG A 338 27.16 5.12 7.89
CA ARG A 338 28.52 5.67 7.74
C ARG A 338 29.45 5.17 8.83
N ALA A 339 29.00 5.15 10.09
CA ALA A 339 29.78 4.65 11.21
C ALA A 339 30.12 3.16 11.07
N LEU A 340 29.29 2.38 10.37
CA LEU A 340 29.54 0.98 10.02
C LEU A 340 30.42 0.80 8.77
N GLY A 341 30.92 1.89 8.17
CA GLY A 341 31.78 1.85 6.98
C GLY A 341 31.02 1.71 5.66
N ALA A 342 29.69 1.87 5.63
CA ALA A 342 28.94 1.86 4.38
C ALA A 342 29.31 3.09 3.51
N PRO A 343 29.46 2.93 2.19
CA PRO A 343 29.83 4.01 1.26
C PRO A 343 28.63 4.93 0.98
N VAL A 344 28.07 5.54 2.02
CA VAL A 344 26.89 6.42 1.99
C VAL A 344 27.08 7.72 1.20
N ASP A 345 28.30 7.95 0.70
CA ASP A 345 28.68 9.11 -0.11
C ASP A 345 28.84 8.77 -1.59
N ARG A 346 28.88 7.46 -1.93
CA ARG A 346 28.77 6.95 -3.30
C ARG A 346 27.33 6.71 -3.72
N TRP A 347 26.41 6.68 -2.76
CA TRP A 347 24.98 6.44 -2.93
C TRP A 347 24.31 7.80 -2.64
N ALA A 348 23.65 8.37 -3.65
CA ALA A 348 23.51 9.81 -3.87
C ALA A 348 23.21 10.71 -2.65
N TRP A 349 23.88 11.86 -2.69
CA TRP A 349 23.69 13.07 -1.89
C TRP A 349 22.27 13.61 -2.01
N LEU A 350 21.47 13.43 -0.95
CA LEU A 350 20.09 13.90 -0.87
C LEU A 350 19.75 14.39 0.56
N SER A 351 19.02 15.51 0.56
CA SER A 351 18.57 16.32 1.71
C SER A 351 17.90 15.52 2.85
N PRO A 352 18.22 15.82 4.13
CA PRO A 352 17.69 15.10 5.27
C PRO A 352 16.37 15.73 5.76
N TYR A 353 15.23 15.24 5.28
CA TYR A 353 13.96 15.45 5.98
C TYR A 353 13.12 14.17 6.05
N HIS A 354 12.65 13.89 7.27
CA HIS A 354 11.95 12.69 7.68
C HIS A 354 10.43 12.94 7.85
N ALA A 355 9.66 11.88 7.58
CA ALA A 355 8.54 11.38 8.38
C ALA A 355 7.47 12.39 8.84
N LEU A 356 6.72 13.03 7.95
CA LEU A 356 5.53 13.79 8.36
C LEU A 356 4.44 13.98 7.28
N GLY A 357 4.52 13.44 6.06
CA GLY A 357 3.65 13.86 4.94
C GLY A 357 2.13 14.01 5.20
N VAL A 358 1.51 13.14 6.01
CA VAL A 358 0.06 13.23 6.34
C VAL A 358 -0.20 14.12 7.57
N VAL A 359 0.73 14.16 8.53
CA VAL A 359 0.62 14.94 9.78
C VAL A 359 1.05 16.40 9.55
N GLN A 360 2.05 16.65 8.69
CA GLN A 360 2.50 17.97 8.24
C GLN A 360 1.56 18.63 7.25
N ALA A 361 0.89 17.89 6.35
CA ALA A 361 -0.07 18.51 5.45
C ALA A 361 -1.23 19.17 6.22
N GLY A 362 -1.63 18.58 7.35
CA GLY A 362 -2.54 19.18 8.33
C GLY A 362 -1.91 20.29 9.18
N ILE A 363 -0.73 20.09 9.76
CA ILE A 363 -0.05 21.07 10.65
C ILE A 363 0.42 22.33 9.89
N PHE A 364 0.95 22.17 8.67
CA PHE A 364 1.41 23.28 7.81
C PHE A 364 0.35 23.78 6.83
N GLY A 365 -0.82 23.15 6.81
CA GLY A 365 -1.96 23.67 6.07
C GLY A 365 -1.94 23.52 4.56
N LEU A 366 -1.15 22.57 4.05
CA LEU A 366 -1.04 22.23 2.62
C LEU A 366 -2.23 21.39 2.13
N GLU A 367 -2.85 20.58 2.99
CA GLU A 367 -4.09 19.87 2.71
C GLU A 367 -4.95 19.87 3.98
N LYS A 368 -5.94 20.77 4.01
CA LYS A 368 -6.82 21.00 5.17
C LYS A 368 -8.21 20.39 4.98
N ARG A 369 -8.51 19.83 3.80
CA ARG A 369 -9.85 19.34 3.51
C ARG A 369 -10.15 18.16 4.44
N PRO A 370 -11.19 18.24 5.30
CA PRO A 370 -11.57 17.12 6.17
C PRO A 370 -11.78 15.83 5.38
N ALA A 371 -12.26 15.92 4.14
CA ALA A 371 -12.46 14.78 3.24
C ALA A 371 -11.20 13.94 2.95
N ALA A 372 -9.99 14.51 3.04
CA ALA A 372 -8.74 13.79 2.80
C ALA A 372 -8.19 13.10 4.06
N LEU A 373 -8.51 13.62 5.25
CA LEU A 373 -7.97 13.18 6.55
C LEU A 373 -8.97 12.31 7.34
N VAL A 374 -10.26 12.60 7.24
CA VAL A 374 -11.32 11.94 8.01
C VAL A 374 -11.48 10.46 7.64
N PRO A 375 -11.50 10.03 6.36
CA PRO A 375 -11.75 8.62 6.05
C PRO A 375 -10.68 7.66 6.63
N PRO A 376 -9.36 7.92 6.52
CA PRO A 376 -8.34 7.06 7.14
C PRO A 376 -8.42 7.03 8.68
N CYS A 377 -8.61 8.19 9.32
CA CYS A 377 -8.72 8.28 10.78
C CYS A 377 -9.98 7.59 11.31
N LEU A 378 -11.12 7.80 10.65
CA LEU A 378 -12.39 7.15 10.99
C LEU A 378 -12.29 5.63 10.82
N SER A 379 -11.58 5.17 9.80
CA SER A 379 -11.40 3.73 9.54
C SER A 379 -10.54 3.07 10.62
N LEU A 380 -9.45 3.72 11.03
CA LEU A 380 -8.61 3.26 12.13
C LEU A 380 -9.40 3.24 13.46
N ALA A 381 -10.12 4.32 13.77
CA ALA A 381 -10.94 4.42 14.97
C ALA A 381 -12.08 3.39 15.00
N THR A 382 -12.77 3.20 13.86
CA THR A 382 -13.86 2.23 13.71
C THR A 382 -13.35 0.80 13.85
N MET A 383 -12.23 0.47 13.21
CA MET A 383 -11.59 -0.84 13.33
C MET A 383 -11.24 -1.15 14.80
N VAL A 384 -10.66 -0.19 15.51
CA VAL A 384 -10.31 -0.34 16.93
C VAL A 384 -11.58 -0.46 17.79
N ALA A 385 -12.56 0.41 17.61
CA ALA A 385 -13.80 0.44 18.40
C ALA A 385 -14.64 -0.83 18.23
N ILE A 386 -14.83 -1.33 17.00
CA ILE A 386 -15.55 -2.59 16.72
C ILE A 386 -14.80 -3.76 17.35
N SER A 387 -13.47 -3.80 17.21
CA SER A 387 -12.65 -4.88 17.78
C SER A 387 -12.73 -4.90 19.30
N LEU A 388 -12.65 -3.74 19.96
CA LEU A 388 -12.80 -3.61 21.40
C LEU A 388 -14.21 -3.98 21.85
N THR A 389 -15.26 -3.51 21.17
CA THR A 389 -16.65 -3.83 21.51
C THR A 389 -16.91 -5.34 21.46
N ILE A 390 -16.46 -6.01 20.40
CA ILE A 390 -16.58 -7.47 20.27
C ILE A 390 -15.79 -8.20 21.38
N LEU A 391 -14.63 -7.67 21.79
CA LEU A 391 -13.84 -8.21 22.90
C LEU A 391 -14.54 -8.02 24.27
N PHE A 392 -15.14 -6.86 24.51
CA PHE A 392 -15.76 -6.48 25.79
C PHE A 392 -17.18 -7.06 25.99
N VAL A 393 -17.98 -7.20 24.93
CA VAL A 393 -19.36 -7.73 24.98
C VAL A 393 -19.44 -9.23 25.36
N ARG A 394 -18.31 -9.86 25.77
CA ARG A 394 -18.25 -11.25 26.23
C ARG A 394 -17.67 -11.48 27.62
N VAL A 395 -17.55 -10.45 28.45
CA VAL A 395 -17.03 -10.62 29.82
C VAL A 395 -18.07 -11.17 30.80
N ASP A 396 -19.37 -11.09 30.53
CA ASP A 396 -20.41 -11.61 31.45
C ASP A 396 -21.03 -12.93 30.99
N ALA A 397 -20.22 -13.99 30.92
CA ALA A 397 -20.75 -15.35 30.97
C ALA A 397 -20.45 -15.90 32.38
N PRO A 398 -21.47 -16.29 33.16
CA PRO A 398 -21.26 -16.77 34.52
C PRO A 398 -20.31 -17.96 34.50
N THR A 399 -19.29 -17.90 35.36
CA THR A 399 -18.47 -19.04 35.74
C THR A 399 -19.40 -20.15 36.20
N ARG A 400 -19.58 -21.17 35.35
CA ARG A 400 -20.28 -22.38 35.78
C ARG A 400 -19.39 -23.11 36.79
N ALA A 401 -19.99 -23.37 37.95
CA ALA A 401 -19.53 -24.34 38.94
C ALA A 401 -19.37 -25.73 38.31
#